data_AF-A0A352GHW3-F1
#
_entry.id   AF-A0A352GHW3-F1
#
_cell.length_a   1.000
_cell.length_b   1.000
_cell.length_c   1.000
_cell.angle_alpha   90.00
_cell.angle_beta   90.00
_cell.angle_gamma   90.00
#
_symmetry.space_group_name_H-M   'P 1'
#
loop_
_entity.id
_entity.type
_entity.pdbx_description
1 polymer ?
#
loop_
_entity_poly.entity_id
_entity_poly.type
_entity_poly.pdbx_seq_one_letter_code
_entity_poly.pdbx_strand_id
1 'polypeptide(L)'
;ADFTKATETNPGDAAAWAGRAEAEKILRHYGDAAQHFTRALDIDGSFAAAYLGRANVHAARTDAEAAQRDRTAALRIDPDLASDVDKPGGWRLNNRLTLADLPFSS
;
A
#
# COMPACT_ATOMS: atom_id res chain seq x y z
N ALA A 1 -10.80 14.91 -8.55
CA ALA A 1 -11.45 14.42 -7.31
C ALA A 1 -12.45 13.33 -7.70
N ASP A 2 -11.97 12.27 -8.34
CA ASP A 2 -12.83 11.39 -9.15
C ASP A 2 -12.82 9.94 -8.69
N PHE A 3 -12.04 9.59 -7.65
CA PHE A 3 -12.03 8.23 -7.11
C PHE A 3 -13.27 7.92 -6.25
N THR A 4 -13.89 8.93 -5.64
CA THR A 4 -15.15 8.78 -4.89
C THR A 4 -16.27 8.28 -5.81
N LYS A 5 -16.40 8.86 -7.01
CA LYS A 5 -17.40 8.45 -8.02
C LYS A 5 -17.09 7.07 -8.62
N ALA A 6 -15.81 6.73 -8.78
CA ALA A 6 -15.40 5.42 -9.29
C ALA A 6 -15.85 4.28 -8.35
N THR A 7 -15.70 4.45 -7.03
CA THR A 7 -16.16 3.46 -6.03
C THR A 7 -17.68 3.29 -5.97
N GLU A 8 -18.45 4.33 -6.31
CA GLU A 8 -19.91 4.27 -6.39
C GLU A 8 -20.41 3.58 -7.66
N THR A 9 -19.62 3.60 -8.73
CA THR A 9 -20.00 3.04 -10.05
C THR A 9 -19.60 1.57 -10.19
N ASN A 10 -18.50 1.14 -9.56
CA ASN A 10 -18.11 -0.27 -9.50
C ASN A 10 -17.53 -0.63 -8.13
N PRO A 11 -18.38 -1.04 -7.17
CA PRO A 11 -17.94 -1.36 -5.81
C PRO A 11 -17.07 -2.62 -5.73
N GLY A 12 -16.97 -3.42 -6.81
CA GLY A 12 -16.13 -4.60 -6.93
C GLY A 12 -14.79 -4.37 -7.61
N ASP A 13 -14.39 -3.12 -7.85
CA ASP A 13 -13.09 -2.80 -8.45
C ASP A 13 -12.05 -2.48 -7.36
N ALA A 14 -11.14 -3.43 -7.13
CA ALA A 14 -10.05 -3.25 -6.16
C ALA A 14 -9.14 -2.05 -6.49
N ALA A 15 -8.90 -1.77 -7.78
CA ALA A 15 -8.08 -0.64 -8.22
C ALA A 15 -8.76 0.70 -7.92
N ALA A 16 -10.09 0.80 -8.07
CA ALA A 16 -10.84 2.00 -7.72
C ALA A 16 -10.75 2.31 -6.21
N TRP A 17 -10.89 1.29 -5.35
CA TRP A 17 -10.74 1.44 -3.91
C TRP A 17 -9.32 1.83 -3.51
N ALA A 18 -8.30 1.22 -4.10
CA ALA A 18 -6.90 1.59 -3.87
C ALA A 18 -6.58 3.01 -4.34
N GLY A 19 -7.10 3.44 -5.50
CA GLY A 19 -6.93 4.81 -5.99
C GLY A 19 -7.58 5.85 -5.07
N ARG A 20 -8.75 5.54 -4.50
CA ARG A 20 -9.39 6.37 -3.48
C ARG A 20 -8.56 6.44 -2.20
N ALA A 21 -8.07 5.29 -1.74
CA ALA A 21 -7.23 5.20 -0.56
C ALA A 21 -5.93 6.02 -0.70
N GLU A 22 -5.34 6.01 -1.90
CA GLU A 22 -4.14 6.81 -2.21
C GLU A 22 -4.43 8.31 -2.13
N ALA A 23 -5.57 8.76 -2.68
CA ALA A 23 -6.00 10.15 -2.57
C ALA A 23 -6.20 10.56 -1.09
N GLU A 24 -6.88 9.73 -0.29
CA GLU A 24 -7.08 9.99 1.15
C GLU A 24 -5.74 10.00 1.92
N LYS A 25 -4.79 9.13 1.56
CA LYS A 25 -3.43 9.15 2.13
C LYS A 25 -2.73 10.47 1.84
N ILE A 26 -2.83 11.00 0.62
CA ILE A 26 -2.25 12.31 0.24
C ILE A 26 -2.91 13.43 1.06
N LEU A 27 -4.21 13.34 1.31
CA LEU A 27 -4.96 14.24 2.19
C LEU A 27 -4.69 14.02 3.69
N ARG A 28 -3.83 13.04 4.04
CA ARG A 28 -3.49 12.62 5.41
C ARG A 28 -4.67 12.07 6.22
N HIS A 29 -5.74 11.66 5.55
CA HIS A 29 -6.85 10.93 6.16
C HIS A 29 -6.47 9.44 6.31
N TYR A 30 -5.45 9.18 7.13
CA TYR A 30 -4.86 7.85 7.26
C TYR A 30 -5.83 6.78 7.79
N GLY A 31 -6.84 7.18 8.57
CA GLY A 31 -7.89 6.25 9.04
C GLY A 31 -8.72 5.70 7.87
N ASP A 32 -9.24 6.60 7.04
CA ASP A 32 -10.08 6.26 5.89
C ASP A 32 -9.28 5.58 4.78
N ALA A 33 -8.05 6.04 4.54
CA ALA A 33 -7.14 5.41 3.60
C ALA A 33 -6.89 3.93 3.94
N ALA A 34 -6.62 3.60 5.21
CA ALA A 34 -6.41 2.21 5.61
C ALA A 34 -7.65 1.33 5.40
N GLN A 35 -8.84 1.87 5.64
CA GLN A 35 -10.10 1.16 5.40
C GLN A 35 -10.34 0.92 3.91
N HIS A 36 -10.11 1.92 3.06
CA HIS A 36 -10.25 1.78 1.62
C HIS A 36 -9.24 0.80 1.02
N PHE A 37 -7.98 0.80 1.47
CA PHE A 37 -7.02 -0.23 1.07
C PHE A 37 -7.44 -1.63 1.54
N THR A 38 -7.99 -1.74 2.75
CA THR A 38 -8.51 -3.02 3.24
C THR A 38 -9.66 -3.50 2.36
N ARG A 39 -10.56 -2.61 1.94
CA ARG A 39 -11.63 -2.97 1.02
C ARG A 39 -11.13 -3.43 -0.35
N ALA A 40 -10.08 -2.80 -0.87
CA ALA A 40 -9.42 -3.25 -2.10
C ALA A 40 -8.89 -4.68 -1.96
N LEU A 41 -8.28 -5.00 -0.80
CA LEU A 41 -7.74 -6.32 -0.49
C LEU A 41 -8.81 -7.38 -0.20
N ASP A 42 -9.98 -6.99 0.31
CA ASP A 42 -11.12 -7.90 0.47
C ASP A 42 -11.68 -8.33 -0.90
N ILE A 43 -11.56 -7.46 -1.91
CA ILE A 43 -12.00 -7.74 -3.29
C ILE A 43 -10.93 -8.54 -4.03
N ASP A 44 -9.67 -8.09 -3.95
CA ASP A 44 -8.51 -8.76 -4.53
C ASP A 44 -7.39 -8.89 -3.48
N GLY A 45 -7.35 -10.05 -2.82
CA GLY A 45 -6.31 -10.38 -1.84
C GLY A 45 -4.93 -10.60 -2.44
N SER A 46 -4.80 -10.57 -3.78
CA SER A 46 -3.52 -10.60 -4.49
C SER A 46 -3.11 -9.23 -5.02
N PHE A 47 -3.75 -8.15 -4.56
CA PHE A 47 -3.42 -6.82 -5.05
C PHE A 47 -2.22 -6.21 -4.29
N ALA A 48 -1.01 -6.50 -4.77
CA ALA A 48 0.24 -6.10 -4.11
C ALA A 48 0.38 -4.58 -3.89
N ALA A 49 -0.10 -3.76 -4.83
CA ALA A 49 -0.10 -2.30 -4.69
C ALA A 49 -0.98 -1.80 -3.52
N ALA A 50 -2.12 -2.46 -3.26
CA ALA A 50 -2.98 -2.10 -2.13
C ALA A 50 -2.34 -2.45 -0.77
N TYR A 51 -1.61 -3.57 -0.69
CA TYR A 51 -0.79 -3.89 0.49
C TYR A 51 0.28 -2.83 0.74
N LEU A 52 1.03 -2.42 -0.29
CA LEU A 52 2.03 -1.35 -0.14
C LEU A 52 1.42 -0.01 0.26
N GLY A 53 0.29 0.36 -0.36
CA GLY A 53 -0.44 1.57 -0.01
C GLY A 53 -0.85 1.58 1.46
N ARG A 54 -1.43 0.47 1.94
CA ARG A 54 -1.80 0.30 3.36
C ARG A 54 -0.59 0.32 4.28
N ALA A 55 0.51 -0.31 3.91
CA ALA A 55 1.76 -0.27 4.67
C ALA A 55 2.29 1.15 4.86
N ASN A 56 2.21 1.99 3.82
CA ASN A 56 2.63 3.39 3.90
C ASN A 56 1.73 4.21 4.82
N VAL A 57 0.43 3.91 4.83
CA VAL A 57 -0.52 4.52 5.78
C VAL A 57 -0.20 4.11 7.22
N HIS A 58 0.08 2.83 7.48
CA HIS A 58 0.50 2.35 8.80
C HIS A 58 1.82 2.99 9.26
N ALA A 59 2.81 3.08 8.37
CA ALA A 59 4.07 3.76 8.65
C ALA A 59 3.88 5.25 8.99
N ALA A 60 3.01 5.95 8.27
CA ALA A 60 2.65 7.34 8.56
C ALA A 60 1.93 7.51 9.90
N ARG A 61 1.28 6.45 10.39
CA ARG A 61 0.65 6.37 11.72
C ARG A 61 1.58 5.83 12.81
N THR A 62 2.88 5.67 12.54
CA THR A 62 3.89 5.08 13.44
C THR A 62 3.63 3.62 13.84
N ASP A 63 2.80 2.91 13.06
CA ASP A 63 2.52 1.49 13.23
C ASP A 63 3.46 0.66 12.34
N ALA A 64 4.70 0.51 12.81
CA ALA A 64 5.76 -0.16 12.05
C ALA A 64 5.50 -1.66 11.86
N GLU A 65 4.87 -2.33 12.84
CA GLU A 65 4.56 -3.75 12.74
C GLU A 65 3.54 -4.04 11.63
N ALA A 66 2.43 -3.29 11.59
CA ALA A 66 1.44 -3.45 10.53
C ALA A 66 2.03 -3.11 9.16
N ALA A 67 2.84 -2.05 9.09
CA ALA A 67 3.53 -1.67 7.86
C ALA A 67 4.44 -2.78 7.34
N GLN A 68 5.22 -3.42 8.21
CA GLN A 68 6.12 -4.51 7.82
C GLN A 68 5.35 -5.75 7.36
N ARG A 69 4.24 -6.10 8.04
CA ARG A 69 3.39 -7.23 7.65
C ARG A 69 2.83 -7.03 6.24
N ASP A 70 2.29 -5.85 5.97
CA ASP A 70 1.72 -5.52 4.66
C ASP A 70 2.78 -5.47 3.54
N ARG A 71 3.96 -4.89 3.80
CA ARG A 71 5.08 -4.95 2.84
C ARG A 71 5.50 -6.38 2.53
N THR A 72 5.59 -7.23 3.55
CA THR A 72 5.96 -8.63 3.38
C THR A 72 4.91 -9.37 2.53
N ALA A 73 3.62 -9.08 2.75
CA ALA A 73 2.55 -9.62 1.93
C ALA A 73 2.65 -9.17 0.46
N ALA A 74 2.91 -7.88 0.22
CA ALA A 74 3.10 -7.34 -1.12
C ALA A 74 4.26 -8.02 -1.87
N LEU A 75 5.42 -8.13 -1.22
CA LEU A 75 6.62 -8.76 -1.79
C LEU A 75 6.44 -10.26 -2.06
N ARG A 76 5.62 -10.95 -1.27
CA ARG A 76 5.29 -12.35 -1.52
C ARG A 76 4.43 -12.53 -2.76
N ILE A 77 3.57 -11.55 -3.06
CA ILE A 77 2.68 -11.57 -4.22
C ILE A 77 3.42 -11.14 -5.47
N ASP A 78 4.10 -10.00 -5.40
CA ASP A 78 4.93 -9.46 -6.48
C ASP A 78 6.33 -9.15 -5.94
N PRO A 79 7.27 -10.10 -6.09
CA PRO A 79 8.65 -9.92 -5.65
C PRO A 79 9.38 -8.79 -6.37
N ASP A 80 8.95 -8.40 -7.58
CA ASP A 80 9.60 -7.34 -8.36
C ASP A 80 9.32 -5.94 -7.79
N LEU A 81 8.31 -5.80 -6.93
CA LEU A 81 8.10 -4.57 -6.17
C LEU A 81 9.32 -4.20 -5.30
N ALA A 82 10.11 -5.17 -4.83
CA ALA A 82 11.35 -4.88 -4.12
C ALA A 82 12.39 -4.18 -5.01
N SER A 83 12.41 -4.50 -6.31
CA SER A 83 13.34 -3.90 -7.27
C SER A 83 12.91 -2.47 -7.65
N ASP A 84 11.61 -2.14 -7.56
CA ASP A 84 11.09 -0.79 -7.76
C ASP A 84 11.33 0.12 -6.54
N VAL A 85 11.35 -0.43 -5.31
CA VAL A 85 11.75 0.29 -4.08
C VAL A 85 13.22 0.74 -4.12
N ASP A 86 14.07 0.05 -4.89
CA ASP A 86 15.52 0.31 -4.96
C ASP A 86 15.94 1.27 -6.10
N LYS A 87 15.01 1.65 -7.01
CA LYS A 87 15.33 2.57 -8.12
C LYS A 87 15.37 4.03 -7.64
N PRO A 88 16.36 4.85 -8.06
CA PRO A 88 16.37 6.28 -7.79
C PRO A 88 15.23 6.97 -8.56
N GLY A 89 14.07 7.09 -7.91
CA GLY A 89 12.81 7.58 -8.49
C GLY A 89 11.59 6.72 -8.13
N GLY A 90 11.81 5.46 -7.74
CA GLY A 90 10.79 4.61 -7.13
C GLY A 90 10.46 5.12 -5.73
N TRP A 91 9.15 5.31 -5.49
CA TRP A 91 8.48 5.68 -4.24
C TRP A 91 9.42 6.27 -3.16
N ARG A 92 9.90 7.50 -3.40
CA ARG A 92 10.72 8.26 -2.45
C ARG A 92 9.95 8.53 -1.16
N LEU A 93 9.95 7.55 -0.25
CA LEU A 93 9.79 7.76 1.17
C LEU A 93 11.18 7.92 1.76
N ASN A 94 11.39 9.07 2.41
CA ASN A 94 12.52 9.32 3.32
C ASN A 94 12.53 8.28 4.45
N ASN A 95 13.04 7.09 4.17
CA ASN A 95 13.70 6.18 5.09
C ASN A 95 14.17 4.98 4.28
N ARG A 96 15.48 4.95 4.02
CA ARG A 96 16.20 3.83 3.39
C ARG A 96 15.89 2.55 4.15
N LEU A 97 14.98 1.73 3.61
CA LEU A 97 14.90 0.32 3.93
C LEU A 97 15.51 -0.40 2.73
N THR A 98 16.81 -0.62 2.81
CA THR A 98 17.50 -1.50 1.87
C THR A 98 17.09 -2.94 2.16
N LEU A 99 17.12 -3.82 1.15
CA LEU A 99 16.84 -5.26 1.28
C LEU A 99 17.59 -5.96 2.45
N ALA A 100 18.67 -5.35 2.95
CA ALA A 100 19.42 -5.79 4.13
C ALA A 100 18.69 -5.64 5.48
N ASP A 101 17.60 -4.87 5.57
CA ASP A 101 16.82 -4.66 6.81
C ASP A 101 15.61 -5.59 6.93
N LEU A 102 15.36 -6.46 5.95
CA LEU A 102 14.31 -7.47 6.06
C LEU A 102 14.86 -8.72 6.78
N PRO A 103 14.15 -9.25 7.79
CA PRO A 103 14.64 -10.33 8.66
C PRO A 103 14.77 -11.71 7.99
N PHE A 104 14.77 -11.78 6.65
CA PHE A 104 14.75 -13.02 5.88
C PHE A 104 16.05 -13.30 5.11
N SER A 105 17.16 -12.64 5.45
CA SER A 105 18.49 -13.09 4.99
C SER A 105 19.00 -14.21 5.88
N SER A 106 18.45 -15.43 5.74
CA SER A 106 19.08 -16.73 6.07
C SER A 106 18.25 -17.87 5.50
#